data_AF-B7AT22-F1
#
_entry.id   AF-B7AT22-F1
#
_cell.length_a   1.000
_cell.length_b   1.000
_cell.length_c   1.000
_cell.angle_alpha   90.00
_cell.angle_beta   90.00
_cell.angle_gamma   90.00
#
_symmetry.space_group_name_H-M   'P 1'
#
loop_
_entity.id
_entity.type
_entity.pdbx_description
1 polymer ?
#
loop_
_entity_poly.entity_id
_entity_poly.type
_entity_poly.pdbx_seq_one_letter_code
_entity_poly.pdbx_strand_id
1 'polypeptide(L)'
;MDILDQLGITYIREKSFDGLVGDSGRGLRFDFVLSKSADKDGNPIIDLAIELQGPHHYKKGYYDEFGTYVAEDNSIASDRFNRQIKYDERKRQYCEQNGISLECIKYTASNDQERLEKAIKKILKDHGYKYFVESEKHDDWMVY
;
A
#
# COMPACT_ATOMS: atom_id res chain seq x y z
N MET A 1 -15.26 -1.75 -4.05
CA MET A 1 -15.20 -2.51 -2.78
C MET A 1 -13.75 -2.43 -2.33
N ASP A 2 -13.47 -1.70 -1.25
CA ASP A 2 -12.11 -1.65 -0.71
C ASP A 2 -11.95 -2.83 0.25
N ILE A 3 -10.93 -3.65 0.02
CA ILE A 3 -10.75 -4.88 0.79
C ILE A 3 -10.52 -4.59 2.27
N LEU A 4 -9.90 -3.47 2.59
CA LEU A 4 -9.64 -3.05 3.97
C LEU A 4 -10.94 -2.68 4.71
N ASP A 5 -11.93 -2.11 4.00
CA ASP A 5 -13.27 -1.83 4.56
C ASP A 5 -13.97 -3.14 4.96
N GLN A 6 -13.95 -4.14 4.08
CA GLN A 6 -14.59 -5.44 4.34
C GLN A 6 -13.96 -6.17 5.53
N LEU A 7 -12.66 -5.94 5.74
CA LEU A 7 -11.89 -6.53 6.82
C LEU A 7 -12.05 -5.78 8.15
N GLY A 8 -12.76 -4.65 8.17
CA GLY A 8 -12.95 -3.78 9.34
C GLY A 8 -11.64 -3.14 9.83
N ILE A 9 -10.67 -2.97 8.93
CA ILE A 9 -9.39 -2.35 9.26
C ILE A 9 -9.55 -0.82 9.26
N THR A 10 -8.94 -0.15 10.24
CA THR A 10 -8.83 1.31 10.22
C THR A 10 -7.64 1.71 9.35
N TYR A 11 -7.89 2.48 8.29
CA TYR A 11 -6.86 2.92 7.37
C TYR A 11 -7.17 4.30 6.79
N ILE A 12 -6.14 4.94 6.22
CA ILE A 12 -6.24 6.18 5.46
C ILE A 12 -5.66 5.93 4.08
N ARG A 13 -6.43 6.30 3.05
CA ARG A 13 -5.99 6.24 1.66
C ARG A 13 -5.17 7.45 1.29
N GLU A 14 -4.23 7.28 0.37
CA GLU A 14 -3.57 8.39 -0.30
C GLU A 14 -2.94 9.39 0.71
N LYS A 15 -2.36 8.88 1.80
CA LYS A 15 -1.78 9.70 2.86
C LYS A 15 -0.39 10.19 2.48
N SER A 16 -0.18 11.50 2.60
CA SER A 16 1.16 12.10 2.62
C SER A 16 1.53 12.48 4.05
N PHE A 17 2.83 12.46 4.35
CA PHE A 17 3.37 12.89 5.63
C PHE A 17 4.14 14.20 5.48
N ASP A 18 4.10 15.02 6.53
CA ASP A 18 4.81 16.28 6.56
C ASP A 18 6.33 16.04 6.48
N GLY A 19 7.00 16.84 5.66
CA GLY A 19 8.45 16.69 5.40
C GLY A 19 8.82 15.58 4.42
N LEU A 20 7.93 14.63 4.10
CA LEU A 20 8.18 13.62 3.08
C LEU A 20 7.78 14.14 1.69
N VAL A 21 8.71 14.81 1.02
CA VAL A 21 8.45 15.48 -0.27
C VAL A 21 9.32 14.95 -1.42
N GLY A 22 8.74 14.95 -2.61
CA GLY A 22 9.44 14.72 -3.88
C GLY A 22 10.20 15.95 -4.34
N ASP A 23 10.89 15.83 -5.48
CA ASP A 23 11.77 16.88 -5.99
C ASP A 23 10.99 18.14 -6.46
N SER A 24 9.68 18.03 -6.69
CA SER A 24 8.79 19.16 -7.00
C SER A 24 8.19 19.83 -5.76
N GLY A 25 8.58 19.42 -4.55
CA GLY A 25 7.98 19.89 -3.29
C GLY A 25 6.61 19.29 -2.98
N ARG A 26 6.07 18.43 -3.85
CA ARG A 26 4.82 17.69 -3.57
C ARG A 26 5.09 16.56 -2.58
N GLY A 27 4.17 16.35 -1.64
CA GLY A 27 4.23 15.24 -0.69
C GLY A 27 4.28 13.89 -1.42
N LEU A 28 5.19 13.01 -1.00
CA LEU A 28 5.16 11.62 -1.42
C LEU A 28 4.07 10.91 -0.62
N ARG A 29 3.30 10.11 -1.34
CA ARG A 29 2.04 9.60 -0.85
C ARG A 29 2.04 8.09 -0.84
N PHE A 30 1.54 7.53 0.25
CA PHE A 30 1.28 6.10 0.39
C PHE A 30 -0.12 5.76 -0.06
N ASP A 31 -0.29 4.59 -0.69
CA ASP A 31 -1.60 4.14 -1.15
C ASP A 31 -2.52 3.89 0.05
N PHE A 32 -2.01 3.19 1.07
CA PHE A 32 -2.72 2.94 2.31
C PHE A 32 -1.78 3.09 3.50
N VAL A 33 -2.28 3.69 4.58
CA VAL A 33 -1.65 3.63 5.89
C VAL A 33 -2.66 3.14 6.91
N LEU A 34 -2.23 2.25 7.80
CA LEU A 34 -3.07 1.53 8.73
C LEU A 34 -2.66 1.84 10.16
N SER A 35 -3.63 1.74 11.07
CA SER A 35 -3.43 1.97 12.50
C SER A 35 -4.17 0.93 13.32
N LYS A 36 -3.50 0.33 14.31
CA LYS A 36 -4.12 -0.55 15.31
C LYS A 36 -4.71 0.21 16.51
N SER A 37 -4.20 1.40 16.79
CA SER A 37 -4.57 2.20 17.95
C SER A 37 -4.65 3.67 17.61
N ALA A 38 -5.23 4.44 18.53
CA ALA A 38 -5.24 5.89 18.50
C ALA A 38 -4.45 6.46 19.69
N ASP A 39 -3.99 7.70 19.56
CA ASP A 39 -3.39 8.46 20.64
C ASP A 39 -4.44 8.92 21.67
N LYS A 40 -4.01 9.70 22.65
CA LYS A 40 -4.87 10.19 23.74
C LYS A 40 -5.98 11.13 23.26
N ASP A 41 -5.80 11.75 22.10
CA ASP A 41 -6.73 12.68 21.48
C ASP A 41 -7.63 12.00 20.44
N GLY A 42 -7.45 10.68 20.25
CA GLY A 42 -8.21 9.87 19.30
C GLY A 42 -7.64 9.89 17.88
N ASN A 43 -6.45 10.45 17.64
CA ASN A 43 -5.83 10.40 16.32
C ASN A 43 -5.20 9.02 16.07
N PRO A 44 -5.38 8.42 14.89
CA PRO A 44 -4.81 7.12 14.58
C PRO A 44 -3.27 7.16 14.61
N ILE A 45 -2.67 6.23 15.36
CA ILE A 45 -1.23 6.01 15.37
C ILE A 45 -0.90 5.08 14.21
N ILE A 46 -0.29 5.64 13.16
CA ILE A 46 0.09 4.87 11.98
C ILE A 46 1.25 3.94 12.34
N ASP A 47 1.08 2.64 12.11
CA ASP A 47 2.09 1.64 12.38
C ASP A 47 2.46 0.78 11.16
N LEU A 48 1.66 0.86 10.09
CA LEU A 48 1.89 0.14 8.83
C LEU A 48 1.52 1.02 7.62
N ALA A 49 2.36 1.03 6.61
CA ALA A 49 2.13 1.61 5.30
C ALA A 49 2.18 0.52 4.23
N ILE A 50 1.24 0.53 3.30
CA ILE A 50 1.15 -0.41 2.19
C ILE A 50 1.23 0.38 0.87
N GLU A 51 2.15 -0.04 0.00
CA GLU A 51 2.34 0.51 -1.35
C GLU A 51 2.00 -0.55 -2.39
N LEU A 52 1.15 -0.18 -3.34
CA LEU A 52 0.84 -0.99 -4.51
C LEU A 52 1.79 -0.59 -5.64
N GLN A 53 2.78 -1.44 -5.89
CA GLN A 53 3.83 -1.17 -6.86
C GLN A 53 3.46 -1.69 -8.25
N GLY A 54 3.09 -0.77 -9.13
CA GLY A 54 2.97 -1.03 -10.56
C GLY A 54 4.34 -1.20 -11.25
N PRO A 55 4.37 -1.62 -12.54
CA PRO A 55 5.60 -1.83 -13.30
C PRO A 55 6.65 -0.71 -13.26
N HIS A 56 6.23 0.54 -13.15
CA HIS A 56 7.11 1.71 -13.08
C HIS A 56 8.06 1.73 -11.87
N HIS A 57 7.77 0.98 -10.81
CA HIS A 57 8.66 0.83 -9.66
C HIS A 57 9.83 -0.15 -9.89
N TYR A 58 9.72 -1.04 -10.89
CA TYR A 58 10.72 -2.10 -11.11
C TYR A 58 11.14 -2.31 -12.57
N LYS A 59 10.57 -1.56 -13.51
CA LYS A 59 10.93 -1.57 -14.93
C LYS A 59 10.99 -0.14 -15.45
N LYS A 60 11.91 0.16 -16.37
CA LYS A 60 11.91 1.41 -17.13
C LYS A 60 10.81 1.38 -18.19
N GLY A 61 10.17 2.53 -18.42
CA GLY A 61 9.08 2.64 -19.37
C GLY A 61 8.12 3.78 -19.04
N TYR A 62 6.93 3.67 -19.60
CA TYR A 62 5.84 4.61 -19.39
C TYR A 62 4.48 3.91 -19.55
N TYR A 63 3.43 4.54 -19.03
CA TYR A 63 2.07 4.15 -19.38
C TYR A 63 1.64 4.90 -20.64
N ASP A 64 1.18 4.16 -21.63
CA ASP A 64 0.58 4.75 -22.83
C ASP A 64 -0.79 5.37 -22.53
N GLU A 65 -1.44 5.93 -23.55
CA GLU A 65 -2.76 6.55 -23.43
C GLU A 65 -3.87 5.58 -23.01
N PHE A 66 -3.65 4.27 -23.17
CA PHE A 66 -4.58 3.21 -22.78
C PHE A 66 -4.29 2.66 -21.37
N GLY A 67 -3.30 3.21 -20.66
CA GLY A 67 -2.88 2.75 -19.34
C GLY A 67 -2.10 1.44 -19.37
N THR A 68 -1.59 1.03 -20.53
CA THR A 68 -0.73 -0.15 -20.66
C THR A 68 0.72 0.26 -20.41
N TYR A 69 1.43 -0.55 -19.62
CA TYR A 69 2.83 -0.28 -19.34
C TYR A 69 3.73 -0.73 -20.50
N VAL A 70 4.32 0.24 -21.20
CA VAL A 70 5.27 0.03 -22.28
C VAL A 70 6.67 0.11 -21.69
N ALA A 71 7.37 -1.03 -21.69
CA ALA A 71 8.78 -1.06 -21.29
C ALA A 71 9.62 -0.40 -22.37
N GLU A 72 10.44 0.57 -21.99
CA GLU A 72 11.32 1.29 -22.89
C GLU A 72 12.62 1.63 -22.17
N ASP A 73 13.74 1.49 -22.88
CA ASP A 73 15.08 1.77 -22.35
C ASP A 73 15.71 2.95 -23.08
N ASN A 74 15.19 4.15 -22.78
CA ASN A 74 15.76 5.42 -23.23
C ASN A 74 16.13 6.30 -22.03
N SER A 75 16.75 7.46 -22.29
CA SER A 75 17.18 8.38 -21.23
C SER A 75 16.00 8.89 -20.38
N ILE A 76 14.87 9.20 -21.01
CA ILE A 76 13.68 9.73 -20.34
C ILE A 76 13.08 8.67 -19.39
N ALA A 77 12.95 7.43 -19.86
CA ALA A 77 12.47 6.29 -19.08
C ALA A 77 13.43 5.97 -17.93
N SER A 78 14.74 6.09 -18.15
CA SER A 78 15.77 5.94 -17.11
C SER A 78 15.66 7.02 -16.04
N ASP A 79 15.48 8.28 -16.42
CA ASP A 79 15.33 9.39 -15.48
C ASP A 79 14.06 9.25 -14.63
N ARG A 80 12.94 8.86 -15.25
CA ARG A 80 11.68 8.58 -14.54
C ARG A 80 11.85 7.44 -13.54
N PHE A 81 12.46 6.35 -13.97
CA PHE A 81 12.74 5.20 -13.12
C PHE A 81 13.65 5.56 -11.94
N ASN A 82 14.74 6.30 -12.19
CA ASN A 82 15.65 6.75 -11.14
C ASN A 82 14.96 7.66 -10.12
N ARG A 83 14.05 8.54 -10.56
CA ARG A 83 13.21 9.34 -9.65
C ARG A 83 12.29 8.46 -8.81
N GLN A 84 11.68 7.44 -9.41
CA GLN A 84 10.83 6.50 -8.68
C GLN A 84 11.62 5.76 -7.59
N ILE A 85 12.80 5.21 -7.94
CA ILE A 85 13.68 4.54 -6.98
C ILE A 85 14.08 5.48 -5.83
N LYS A 86 14.42 6.74 -6.14
CA LYS A 86 14.76 7.75 -5.13
C LYS A 86 13.58 8.04 -4.19
N TYR A 87 12.36 8.13 -4.71
CA TYR A 87 11.17 8.37 -3.91
C TYR A 87 10.79 7.18 -3.05
N ASP A 88 10.89 5.97 -3.58
CA ASP A 88 10.65 4.73 -2.84
C ASP A 88 11.65 4.60 -1.68
N GLU A 89 12.91 4.95 -1.91
CA GLU A 89 13.94 4.97 -0.87
C GLU A 89 13.67 6.03 0.21
N ARG A 90 13.23 7.23 -0.18
CA ARG A 90 12.81 8.27 0.79
C ARG A 90 11.64 7.81 1.64
N LYS A 91 10.63 7.16 1.04
CA LYS A 91 9.49 6.58 1.76
C LYS A 91 9.97 5.54 2.77
N ARG A 92 10.85 4.63 2.36
CA ARG A 92 11.44 3.61 3.24
C ARG A 92 12.17 4.23 4.43
N GLN A 93 13.05 5.19 4.18
CA GLN A 93 13.80 5.88 5.23
C GLN A 93 12.87 6.60 6.21
N TYR A 94 11.83 7.26 5.71
CA TYR A 94 10.83 7.89 6.56
C TYR A 94 10.10 6.87 7.44
N CYS A 95 9.67 5.75 6.86
CA CYS A 95 9.01 4.68 7.60
C CYS A 95 9.92 4.12 8.71
N GLU A 96 11.19 3.83 8.39
CA GLU A 96 12.17 3.32 9.37
C GLU A 96 12.41 4.31 10.51
N GLN A 97 12.56 5.61 10.21
CA GLN A 97 12.77 6.65 11.22
C GLN A 97 11.56 6.87 12.13
N ASN A 98 10.35 6.63 11.64
CA ASN A 98 9.11 6.83 12.39
C ASN A 98 8.55 5.52 13.00
N GLY A 99 9.26 4.40 12.87
CA GLY A 99 8.80 3.10 13.39
C GLY A 99 7.56 2.56 12.68
N ILE A 100 7.35 2.95 11.41
CA ILE A 100 6.25 2.50 10.56
C ILE A 100 6.75 1.33 9.71
N SER A 101 6.07 0.20 9.74
CA SER A 101 6.35 -0.91 8.82
C SER A 101 5.96 -0.52 7.39
N LEU A 102 6.81 -0.80 6.40
CA LEU A 102 6.50 -0.54 5.00
C LEU A 102 6.42 -1.85 4.21
N GLU A 103 5.24 -2.14 3.66
CA GLU A 103 4.98 -3.33 2.85
C GLU A 103 4.68 -2.94 1.40
N CYS A 104 5.41 -3.55 0.46
CA CYS A 104 5.30 -3.25 -0.96
C CYS A 104 4.72 -4.46 -1.71
N ILE A 105 3.54 -4.30 -2.31
CA ILE A 105 2.86 -5.35 -3.07
C ILE A 105 3.01 -5.06 -4.55
N LYS A 106 3.76 -5.90 -5.26
CA LYS A 106 3.87 -5.81 -6.72
C LYS A 106 2.58 -6.32 -7.36
N TYR A 107 2.05 -5.56 -8.30
CA TYR A 107 0.92 -5.99 -9.12
C TYR A 107 1.11 -5.65 -10.59
N THR A 108 0.36 -6.37 -11.42
CA THR A 108 0.22 -6.22 -12.85
C THR A 108 -1.27 -6.03 -13.17
N ALA A 109 -1.59 -5.21 -14.18
CA ALA A 109 -2.96 -4.76 -14.43
C ALA A 109 -3.97 -5.88 -14.77
N SER A 110 -3.53 -7.11 -15.03
CA SER A 110 -4.32 -8.12 -15.74
C SER A 110 -4.74 -9.36 -14.95
N ASN A 111 -4.37 -9.56 -13.67
CA ASN A 111 -4.88 -10.75 -12.94
C ASN A 111 -4.75 -10.74 -11.40
N ASP A 112 -4.63 -9.57 -10.76
CA ASP A 112 -4.07 -9.51 -9.41
C ASP A 112 -5.05 -9.20 -8.28
N GLN A 113 -6.37 -9.10 -8.48
CA GLN A 113 -7.28 -8.77 -7.36
C GLN A 113 -7.28 -9.83 -6.25
N GLU A 114 -7.44 -11.12 -6.59
CA GLU A 114 -7.42 -12.21 -5.59
C GLU A 114 -6.02 -12.39 -4.95
N ARG A 115 -4.96 -12.12 -5.72
CA ARG A 115 -3.58 -12.17 -5.23
C ARG A 115 -3.28 -11.01 -4.30
N LEU A 116 -3.71 -9.82 -4.67
CA LEU A 116 -3.64 -8.61 -3.86
C LEU A 116 -4.39 -8.82 -2.54
N GLU A 117 -5.58 -9.41 -2.61
CA GLU A 117 -6.35 -9.77 -1.43
C GLU A 117 -5.60 -10.73 -0.50
N LYS A 118 -5.05 -11.82 -1.05
CA LYS A 118 -4.26 -12.77 -0.27
C LYS A 118 -3.00 -12.11 0.32
N ALA A 119 -2.35 -11.24 -0.43
CA ALA A 119 -1.16 -10.51 0.03
C ALA A 119 -1.49 -9.55 1.18
N ILE A 120 -2.56 -8.75 1.04
CA ILE A 120 -3.02 -7.84 2.08
C ILE A 120 -3.40 -8.61 3.35
N LYS A 121 -4.21 -9.68 3.23
CA LYS A 121 -4.58 -10.53 4.38
C LYS A 121 -3.35 -11.12 5.09
N LYS A 122 -2.35 -11.56 4.32
CA LYS A 122 -1.10 -12.06 4.87
C LYS A 122 -0.33 -10.97 5.62
N ILE A 123 -0.16 -9.80 5.02
CA ILE A 123 0.49 -8.64 5.66
C ILE A 123 -0.23 -8.27 6.96
N LEU A 124 -1.56 -8.16 6.94
CA LEU A 124 -2.34 -7.87 8.13
C LEU A 124 -2.08 -8.90 9.24
N LYS A 125 -2.07 -10.19 8.91
CA LYS A 125 -1.79 -11.27 9.86
C LYS A 125 -0.37 -11.18 10.43
N ASP A 126 0.63 -10.98 9.59
CA ASP A 126 2.04 -10.92 9.99
C ASP A 126 2.32 -9.71 10.89
N HIS A 127 1.61 -8.60 10.68
CA HIS A 127 1.69 -7.38 11.50
C HIS A 127 0.72 -7.35 12.70
N GLY A 128 -0.01 -8.46 12.94
CA GLY A 128 -0.89 -8.63 14.08
C GLY A 128 -2.20 -7.84 14.03
N TYR A 129 -2.64 -7.42 12.85
CA TYR A 129 -3.95 -6.81 12.66
C TYR A 129 -5.04 -7.87 12.79
N LYS A 130 -6.01 -7.59 13.66
CA LYS A 130 -7.24 -8.38 13.73
C LYS A 130 -8.19 -7.85 12.65
N TYR A 131 -8.60 -8.73 11.75
CA TYR A 131 -9.60 -8.44 10.73
C TYR A 131 -10.75 -9.44 10.81
N PHE A 132 -11.93 -8.98 10.41
CA PHE A 132 -13.08 -9.86 10.27
C PHE A 132 -12.90 -10.74 9.03
N VAL A 133 -13.15 -12.03 9.17
CA VAL A 133 -13.33 -12.93 8.02
C VAL A 133 -14.81 -13.31 8.03
N GLU A 134 -15.56 -12.94 7.00
CA GLU A 134 -16.93 -13.44 6.77
C GLU A 134 -16.90 -14.94 6.40
N SER A 135 -16.30 -15.77 7.25
CA SER A 135 -16.34 -17.24 7.14
C SER A 135 -16.64 -17.90 8.48
N GLU A 136 -17.42 -17.23 9.34
CA GLU A 136 -18.23 -17.89 10.35
C GLU A 136 -19.69 -17.53 10.09
N LYS A 137 -20.23 -18.04 8.98
CA LYS A 137 -21.63 -18.46 9.05
C LYS A 137 -21.68 -19.48 10.19
N HIS A 138 -22.30 -19.07 11.29
CA HIS A 138 -22.79 -19.95 12.34
C HIS A 138 -23.65 -21.03 11.68
N ASP A 139 -23.04 -22.15 11.31
CA ASP A 139 -23.70 -23.45 11.21
C ASP A 139 -23.39 -24.17 12.53
N ASP A 140 -23.98 -23.68 13.61
CA ASP A 140 -24.22 -24.49 14.79
C ASP A 140 -25.34 -23.87 15.63
N TRP A 141 -26.17 -24.75 16.19
CA TRP A 141 -27.35 -24.51 17.04
C TRP A 141 -28.72 -24.36 16.35
N MET A 142 -29.15 -25.42 15.66
CA MET A 142 -30.54 -25.89 15.81
C MET A 142 -30.55 -27.10 16.75
N VAL A 143 -30.59 -26.81 18.06
CA VAL A 143 -30.87 -27.79 19.11
C VAL A 143 -32.03 -27.24 19.95
N TYR A 144 -33.25 -27.40 19.44
CA TYR A 144 -34.34 -28.24 19.99
C TYR A 144 -35.67 -27.90 19.30
#